data_AF-A0A1Z5KAA2-F1
#
_entry.id   AF-A0A1Z5KAA2-F1
#
_cell.length_a   1.000
_cell.length_b   1.000
_cell.length_c   1.000
_cell.angle_alpha   90.00
_cell.angle_beta   90.00
_cell.angle_gamma   90.00
#
_symmetry.space_group_name_H-M   'P 1'
#
loop_
_entity.id
_entity.type
_entity.pdbx_description
1 polymer ?
#
loop_
_entity_poly.entity_id
_entity_poly.type
_entity_poly.pdbx_seq_one_letter_code
_entity_poly.pdbx_strand_id
1 'polypeptide(L)'
;MAKKTKAGKKRNTAKSKAAVATPEVATPAAGTPSNKSLSPLDRHYEELEAFVKLNKDILGPMMIKGVQGISDESEINADELTTEQVEVFRHVLLTQRREDELNNMRDLILGDQANSQFVQFKRSFSEDVLATWHIVKRSLNIMDDPSKKLDRLFGYSYNLWDVNIWMHFNYGNMAELVDGLARAWKSLLNTYTDEELGWDCKYTKPGMLEFLHQFKNKIKNMPKEFLLGEFNFE
;
A
#
# COMPACT_ATOMS: atom_id res chain seq x y z
N MET A 1 59.09 -13.80 -6.86
CA MET A 1 59.22 -15.01 -7.72
C MET A 1 57.82 -15.36 -8.21
N ALA A 2 57.51 -15.10 -9.49
CA ALA A 2 57.35 -16.12 -10.55
C ALA A 2 56.15 -17.07 -10.28
N LYS A 3 55.11 -17.24 -11.10
CA LYS A 3 54.98 -17.16 -12.58
C LYS A 3 53.50 -16.98 -12.99
N LYS A 4 53.35 -16.33 -14.15
CA LYS A 4 52.18 -16.21 -15.03
C LYS A 4 51.64 -17.57 -15.50
N THR A 5 50.34 -17.61 -15.84
CA THR A 5 49.85 -18.25 -17.09
C THR A 5 48.58 -17.55 -17.61
N LYS A 6 48.68 -17.09 -18.87
CA LYS A 6 47.60 -16.63 -19.76
C LYS A 6 47.19 -17.79 -20.69
N ALA A 7 45.92 -17.84 -21.07
CA ALA A 7 45.38 -18.20 -22.42
C ALA A 7 43.84 -18.14 -22.35
N GLY A 8 43.05 -17.55 -23.24
CA GLY A 8 43.26 -17.05 -24.60
C GLY A 8 42.58 -17.94 -25.65
N LYS A 9 41.32 -17.65 -26.04
CA LYS A 9 40.60 -18.02 -27.30
C LYS A 9 39.08 -17.91 -27.07
N LYS A 10 38.20 -17.52 -27.99
CA LYS A 10 38.27 -17.02 -29.38
C LYS A 10 36.88 -16.42 -29.69
N ARG A 11 36.85 -15.35 -30.48
CA ARG A 11 35.65 -14.80 -31.15
C ARG A 11 34.97 -15.85 -32.03
N ASN A 12 33.64 -15.79 -32.15
CA ASN A 12 32.95 -16.13 -33.39
C ASN A 12 31.78 -15.17 -33.63
N THR A 13 31.96 -14.32 -34.64
CA THR A 13 30.97 -13.46 -35.29
C THR A 13 30.35 -14.25 -36.43
N ALA A 14 29.04 -14.45 -36.44
CA ALA A 14 28.30 -14.94 -37.59
C ALA A 14 27.44 -13.81 -38.17
N LYS A 15 27.84 -13.38 -39.38
CA LYS A 15 27.08 -12.55 -40.32
C LYS A 15 26.03 -13.41 -41.01
N SER A 16 24.79 -12.92 -41.09
CA SER A 16 23.75 -13.35 -42.03
C SER A 16 23.10 -12.06 -42.55
N LYS A 17 23.62 -11.49 -43.64
CA LYS A 17 23.14 -11.55 -45.04
C LYS A 17 21.64 -11.23 -45.22
N ALA A 18 21.43 -10.06 -45.82
CA ALA A 18 20.18 -9.46 -46.22
C ALA A 18 19.47 -10.23 -47.35
N ALA A 19 18.14 -10.16 -47.35
CA ALA A 19 17.32 -10.23 -48.55
C ALA A 19 16.49 -8.93 -48.63
N VAL A 20 16.70 -8.20 -49.72
CA VAL A 20 16.00 -6.99 -50.11
C VAL A 20 14.72 -7.39 -50.83
N ALA A 21 13.57 -6.85 -50.40
CA ALA A 21 12.35 -6.81 -51.19
C ALA A 21 11.85 -5.37 -51.21
N THR A 22 11.76 -4.81 -52.41
CA THR A 22 11.29 -3.46 -52.76
C THR A 22 9.75 -3.36 -52.70
N PRO A 23 9.18 -2.14 -52.74
CA PRO A 23 7.99 -1.77 -51.97
C PRO A 23 6.68 -1.94 -52.75
N GLU A 24 5.63 -2.37 -52.06
CA GLU A 24 4.26 -2.27 -52.53
C GLU A 24 3.63 -1.00 -51.93
N VAL A 25 3.25 -0.09 -52.82
CA VAL A 25 2.59 1.18 -52.51
C VAL A 25 1.16 0.87 -52.08
N ALA A 26 0.89 0.93 -50.77
CA ALA A 26 -0.46 1.02 -50.23
C ALA A 26 -0.75 2.49 -49.87
N THR A 27 -1.67 3.08 -50.61
CA THR A 27 -2.32 4.37 -50.37
C THR A 27 -2.81 4.47 -48.92
N PRO A 28 -2.65 5.62 -48.24
CA PRO A 28 -3.06 5.77 -46.85
C PRO A 28 -4.58 5.67 -46.74
N ALA A 29 -5.07 4.63 -46.06
CA ALA A 29 -6.39 4.66 -45.49
C ALA A 29 -6.44 5.82 -44.50
N ALA A 30 -7.32 6.79 -44.77
CA ALA A 30 -7.63 7.87 -43.86
C ALA A 30 -8.06 7.27 -42.52
N GLY A 31 -7.13 7.23 -41.57
CA GLY A 31 -7.44 6.96 -40.18
C GLY A 31 -8.27 8.12 -39.68
N THR A 32 -9.57 7.90 -39.59
CA THR A 32 -10.46 8.71 -38.77
C THR A 32 -9.79 8.88 -37.41
N PRO A 33 -9.57 10.10 -36.90
CA PRO A 33 -9.09 10.27 -35.54
C PRO A 33 -10.14 9.65 -34.63
N SER A 34 -9.82 8.46 -34.11
CA SER A 34 -10.58 7.85 -33.03
C SER A 34 -10.36 8.74 -31.82
N ASN A 35 -11.23 9.74 -31.65
CA ASN A 35 -11.50 10.35 -30.35
C ASN A 35 -12.16 9.28 -29.49
N LYS A 36 -11.40 8.24 -29.10
CA LYS A 36 -11.81 7.37 -28.00
C LYS A 36 -11.77 8.26 -26.77
N SER A 37 -12.95 8.67 -26.31
CA SER A 37 -13.10 9.26 -24.99
C SER A 37 -12.47 8.29 -23.99
N LEU A 38 -11.51 8.76 -23.20
CA LEU A 38 -10.91 8.00 -22.10
C LEU A 38 -12.00 7.34 -21.26
N SER A 39 -11.81 6.05 -20.96
CA SER A 39 -12.68 5.34 -20.04
C SER A 39 -12.69 6.06 -18.68
N PRO A 40 -13.75 5.89 -17.86
CA PRO A 40 -13.78 6.46 -16.51
C PRO A 40 -12.55 6.06 -15.67
N LEU A 41 -12.06 4.82 -15.82
CA LEU A 41 -10.89 4.32 -15.11
C LEU A 41 -9.60 5.01 -15.58
N ASP A 42 -9.40 5.13 -16.90
CA ASP A 42 -8.21 5.79 -17.45
C ASP A 42 -8.17 7.25 -17.01
N ARG A 43 -9.31 7.95 -17.04
CA ARG A 43 -9.39 9.34 -16.57
C ARG A 43 -9.00 9.47 -15.10
N HIS A 44 -9.47 8.54 -14.26
CA HIS A 44 -9.13 8.54 -12.83
C HIS A 44 -7.62 8.39 -12.61
N TYR A 45 -6.97 7.45 -13.31
CA TYR A 45 -5.53 7.26 -13.19
C TYR A 45 -4.72 8.39 -13.83
N GLU A 46 -5.17 8.98 -14.94
CA GLU A 46 -4.55 10.18 -15.50
C GLU A 46 -4.57 11.35 -14.50
N GLU A 47 -5.70 11.57 -13.81
CA GLU A 47 -5.80 12.59 -12.77
C GLU A 47 -4.90 12.30 -11.58
N LEU A 48 -4.86 11.04 -11.13
CA LEU A 48 -4.02 10.60 -10.02
C LEU A 48 -2.53 10.76 -10.36
N GLU A 49 -2.11 10.32 -11.55
CA GLU A 49 -0.75 10.49 -12.04
C GLU A 49 -0.37 11.95 -12.20
N ALA A 50 -1.26 12.79 -12.74
CA ALA A 50 -1.02 14.22 -12.85
C ALA A 50 -0.82 14.86 -11.47
N PHE A 51 -1.61 14.44 -10.48
CA PHE A 51 -1.46 14.88 -9.10
C PHE A 51 -0.11 14.45 -8.50
N VAL A 52 0.28 13.18 -8.68
CA VAL A 52 1.58 12.67 -8.21
C VAL A 52 2.73 13.42 -8.88
N LYS A 53 2.69 13.63 -10.21
CA LYS A 53 3.73 14.37 -10.95
C LYS A 53 3.88 15.82 -10.50
N LEU A 54 2.79 16.45 -10.03
CA LEU A 54 2.82 17.82 -9.51
C LEU A 54 3.47 17.91 -8.12
N ASN A 55 3.37 16.85 -7.32
CA ASN A 55 3.85 16.79 -5.93
C ASN A 55 5.11 15.91 -5.84
N LYS A 56 6.29 16.54 -5.92
CA LYS A 56 7.60 15.85 -6.03
C LYS A 56 7.98 14.98 -4.83
N ASP A 57 7.31 15.15 -3.70
CA ASP A 57 7.49 14.40 -2.45
C ASP A 57 6.69 13.10 -2.39
N ILE A 58 5.84 12.85 -3.40
CA ILE A 58 5.01 11.65 -3.51
C ILE A 58 5.71 10.61 -4.41
N LEU A 59 5.95 9.43 -3.85
CA LEU A 59 6.55 8.28 -4.53
C LEU A 59 5.54 7.56 -5.41
N GLY A 60 4.28 7.51 -4.97
CA GLY A 60 3.18 6.90 -5.70
C GLY A 60 1.94 6.69 -4.85
N PRO A 61 0.83 6.25 -5.47
CA PRO A 61 -0.38 5.90 -4.75
C PRO A 61 -0.36 4.44 -4.27
N MET A 62 -0.83 4.21 -3.05
CA MET A 62 -1.22 2.90 -2.53
C MET A 62 -2.75 2.78 -2.61
N MET A 63 -3.26 1.75 -3.28
CA MET A 63 -4.70 1.49 -3.33
C MET A 63 -5.18 0.85 -2.01
N ILE A 64 -6.20 1.44 -1.39
CA ILE A 64 -6.87 0.95 -0.17
C ILE A 64 -8.19 0.26 -0.52
N LYS A 65 -8.88 0.75 -1.55
CA LYS A 65 -10.15 0.19 -2.00
C LYS A 65 -10.25 0.29 -3.51
N GLY A 66 -10.70 -0.79 -4.13
CA GLY A 66 -11.15 -0.84 -5.51
C GLY A 66 -12.57 -1.44 -5.59
N VAL A 67 -12.98 -1.84 -6.78
CA VAL A 67 -14.28 -2.46 -7.03
C VAL A 67 -14.24 -3.93 -6.57
N GLN A 68 -15.13 -4.31 -5.64
CA GLN A 68 -15.27 -5.70 -5.20
C GLN A 68 -15.95 -6.56 -6.28
N GLY A 69 -15.49 -7.80 -6.45
CA GLY A 69 -16.13 -8.78 -7.34
C GLY A 69 -15.47 -8.95 -8.71
N ILE A 70 -14.41 -8.20 -8.99
CA ILE A 70 -13.48 -8.52 -10.07
C ILE A 70 -12.38 -9.36 -9.43
N SER A 71 -12.32 -10.64 -9.78
CA SER A 71 -11.33 -11.59 -9.25
C SER A 71 -9.92 -11.01 -9.38
N ASP A 72 -9.06 -11.24 -8.38
CA ASP A 72 -7.63 -10.85 -8.41
C ASP A 72 -6.88 -11.43 -9.63
N GLU A 73 -7.47 -12.38 -10.37
CA GLU A 73 -6.92 -12.99 -11.59
C GLU A 73 -7.52 -12.49 -12.91
N SER A 74 -8.52 -11.61 -12.88
CA SER A 74 -9.09 -11.00 -14.09
C SER A 74 -8.56 -9.58 -14.26
N GLU A 75 -7.84 -9.32 -15.35
CA GLU A 75 -7.49 -7.96 -15.77
C GLU A 75 -8.78 -7.12 -15.79
N ILE A 76 -8.82 -6.08 -14.95
CA ILE A 76 -9.95 -5.13 -14.92
C ILE A 76 -10.01 -4.50 -16.31
N ASN A 77 -11.03 -4.85 -17.09
CA ASN A 77 -11.25 -4.20 -18.37
C ASN A 77 -11.70 -2.75 -18.10
N ALA A 78 -10.83 -1.79 -18.39
CA ALA A 78 -11.06 -0.37 -18.14
C ALA A 78 -12.35 0.14 -18.80
N ASP A 79 -12.75 -0.46 -19.92
CA ASP A 79 -13.96 -0.12 -20.67
C ASP A 79 -15.26 -0.63 -20.01
N GLU A 80 -15.18 -1.49 -18.99
CA GLU A 80 -16.34 -2.09 -18.31
C GLU A 80 -16.74 -1.36 -17.02
N LEU A 81 -15.87 -0.50 -16.48
CA LEU A 81 -16.15 0.22 -15.24
C LEU A 81 -16.95 1.49 -15.48
N THR A 82 -18.05 1.64 -14.76
CA THR A 82 -18.83 2.88 -14.74
C THR A 82 -18.15 3.94 -13.87
N THR A 83 -18.52 5.21 -14.06
CA THR A 83 -18.04 6.32 -13.23
C THR A 83 -18.29 6.07 -11.74
N GLU A 84 -19.47 5.57 -11.39
CA GLU A 84 -19.85 5.29 -10.00
C GLU A 84 -18.99 4.18 -9.39
N GLN A 85 -18.57 3.19 -10.19
CA GLN A 85 -17.66 2.15 -9.75
C GLN A 85 -16.24 2.69 -9.53
N VAL A 86 -15.78 3.61 -10.38
CA VAL A 86 -14.47 4.26 -10.22
C VAL A 86 -14.46 5.22 -9.03
N GLU A 87 -15.59 5.83 -8.70
CA GLU A 87 -15.75 6.71 -7.52
C GLU A 87 -15.54 5.99 -6.18
N VAL A 88 -15.56 4.64 -6.14
CA VAL A 88 -15.26 3.89 -4.90
C VAL A 88 -13.78 3.73 -4.64
N PHE A 89 -12.92 4.05 -5.61
CA PHE A 89 -11.48 3.89 -5.47
C PHE A 89 -10.95 4.82 -4.38
N ARG A 90 -10.15 4.26 -3.49
CA ARG A 90 -9.52 5.01 -2.39
C ARG A 90 -8.04 4.75 -2.41
N HIS A 91 -7.26 5.84 -2.38
CA HIS A 91 -5.81 5.81 -2.47
C HIS A 91 -5.19 6.55 -1.29
N VAL A 92 -4.05 6.07 -0.81
CA VAL A 92 -3.16 6.81 0.09
C VAL A 92 -1.93 7.19 -0.70
N LEU A 93 -1.58 8.48 -0.73
CA LEU A 93 -0.37 8.92 -1.41
C LEU A 93 0.83 8.68 -0.51
N LEU A 94 1.78 7.88 -0.99
CA LEU A 94 2.99 7.53 -0.26
C LEU A 94 4.04 8.62 -0.47
N THR A 95 4.37 9.32 0.60
CA THR A 95 5.62 10.10 0.68
C THR A 95 6.74 9.18 1.15
N GLN A 96 8.00 9.61 1.00
CA GLN A 96 9.15 8.84 1.51
C GLN A 96 8.98 8.48 2.99
N ARG A 97 8.52 9.43 3.81
CA ARG A 97 8.33 9.21 5.24
C ARG A 97 7.23 8.18 5.55
N ARG A 98 6.15 8.14 4.78
CA ARG A 98 5.09 7.13 4.94
C ARG A 98 5.58 5.74 4.55
N GLU A 99 6.32 5.64 3.45
CA GLU A 99 6.95 4.39 3.03
C GLU A 99 7.96 3.91 4.09
N ASP A 100 8.79 4.80 4.61
CA ASP A 100 9.75 4.49 5.67
C ASP A 100 9.03 3.98 6.93
N GLU A 101 7.95 4.64 7.37
CA GLU A 101 7.17 4.19 8.53
C GLU A 101 6.41 2.88 8.26
N LEU A 102 5.92 2.64 7.05
CA LEU A 102 5.36 1.34 6.66
C LEU A 102 6.40 0.22 6.81
N ASN A 103 7.62 0.44 6.31
CA ASN A 103 8.72 -0.52 6.41
C ASN A 103 9.19 -0.70 7.87
N ASN A 104 9.40 0.40 8.59
CA ASN A 104 9.82 0.36 10.00
C ASN A 104 8.82 -0.39 10.87
N MET A 105 7.51 -0.19 10.65
CA MET A 105 6.48 -0.89 11.41
C MET A 105 6.36 -2.36 11.00
N ARG A 106 6.62 -2.69 9.73
CA ARG A 106 6.74 -4.08 9.27
C ARG A 106 7.88 -4.79 9.97
N ASP A 107 9.06 -4.18 9.99
CA ASP A 107 10.26 -4.68 10.68
C ASP A 107 9.99 -4.85 12.18
N LEU A 108 9.29 -3.90 12.80
CA LEU A 108 8.93 -3.98 14.21
C LEU A 108 8.02 -5.17 14.52
N ILE A 109 6.99 -5.41 13.70
CA ILE A 109 5.98 -6.47 13.92
C ILE A 109 6.54 -7.86 13.58
N LEU A 110 7.28 -7.97 12.48
CA LEU A 110 7.73 -9.26 11.94
C LEU A 110 9.17 -9.63 12.34
N GLY A 111 9.94 -8.67 12.88
CA GLY A 111 11.33 -8.88 13.27
C GLY A 111 12.19 -9.34 12.09
N ASP A 112 12.94 -10.42 12.29
CA ASP A 112 13.81 -11.01 11.27
C ASP A 112 13.06 -11.57 10.05
N GLN A 113 11.74 -11.72 10.14
CA GLN A 113 10.90 -12.26 9.08
C GLN A 113 10.29 -11.18 8.17
N ALA A 114 10.55 -9.90 8.41
CA ALA A 114 9.91 -8.80 7.67
C ALA A 114 10.12 -8.86 6.15
N ASN A 115 11.28 -9.35 5.72
CA ASN A 115 11.68 -9.54 4.33
C ASN A 115 11.69 -11.02 3.89
N SER A 116 11.13 -11.92 4.71
CA SER A 116 11.09 -13.35 4.38
C SER A 116 9.99 -13.62 3.34
N GLN A 117 10.29 -14.52 2.39
CA GLN A 117 9.28 -15.06 1.47
C GLN A 117 8.23 -15.93 2.20
N PHE A 118 8.62 -16.51 3.35
CA PHE A 118 7.76 -17.36 4.16
C PHE A 118 7.81 -16.86 5.61
N VAL A 119 6.69 -16.34 6.09
CA VAL A 119 6.54 -15.90 7.48
C VAL A 119 5.96 -17.06 8.29
N GLN A 120 6.65 -17.44 9.37
CA GLN A 120 6.27 -18.48 10.30
C GLN A 120 5.84 -17.86 11.63
N PHE A 121 4.56 -17.97 11.92
CA PHE A 121 3.97 -17.45 13.15
C PHE A 121 4.00 -18.52 14.25
N LYS A 122 4.52 -18.14 15.41
CA LYS A 122 4.41 -18.94 16.63
C LYS A 122 3.06 -18.68 17.28
N ARG A 123 2.62 -19.58 18.16
CA ARG A 123 1.38 -19.39 18.94
C ARG A 123 1.41 -18.09 19.76
N SER A 124 2.58 -17.69 20.27
CA SER A 124 2.75 -16.47 21.05
C SER A 124 2.77 -15.17 20.22
N PHE A 125 2.60 -15.23 18.89
CA PHE A 125 2.75 -14.04 18.04
C PHE A 125 1.85 -12.87 18.44
N SER A 126 0.63 -13.12 18.95
CA SER A 126 -0.23 -12.05 19.47
C SER A 126 0.41 -11.30 20.65
N GLU A 127 1.16 -11.99 21.52
CA GLU A 127 1.85 -11.37 22.64
C GLU A 127 3.01 -10.49 22.16
N ASP A 128 3.75 -10.94 21.15
CA ASP A 128 4.80 -10.16 20.49
C ASP A 128 4.21 -8.88 19.87
N VAL A 129 3.06 -8.99 19.19
CA VAL A 129 2.33 -7.84 18.64
C VAL A 129 1.85 -6.86 19.73
N LEU A 130 1.39 -7.36 20.88
CA LEU A 130 1.02 -6.48 21.99
C LEU A 130 2.25 -5.76 22.57
N ALA A 131 3.40 -6.45 22.66
CA ALA A 131 4.66 -5.82 23.07
C ALA A 131 5.08 -4.70 22.10
N THR A 132 4.94 -4.91 20.78
CA THR A 132 5.25 -3.87 19.78
C THR A 132 4.32 -2.67 19.90
N TRP A 133 3.05 -2.89 20.28
CA TRP A 133 2.13 -1.79 20.53
C TRP A 133 2.56 -0.89 21.68
N HIS A 134 3.08 -1.45 22.78
CA HIS A 134 3.60 -0.64 23.87
C HIS A 134 4.78 0.24 23.43
N ILE A 135 5.62 -0.25 22.51
CA ILE A 135 6.72 0.50 21.91
C ILE A 135 6.16 1.65 21.06
N VAL A 136 5.20 1.36 20.17
CA VAL A 136 4.58 2.36 19.30
C VAL A 136 3.85 3.42 20.12
N LYS A 137 3.00 3.01 21.07
CA LYS A 137 2.27 3.91 21.98
C LYS A 137 3.21 4.86 22.73
N ARG A 138 4.34 4.35 23.25
CA ARG A 138 5.36 5.20 23.88
C ARG A 138 5.95 6.20 22.89
N SER A 139 6.25 5.76 21.67
CA SER A 139 6.82 6.63 20.64
C SER A 139 5.85 7.73 20.19
N LEU A 140 4.55 7.43 20.07
CA LEU A 140 3.52 8.41 19.73
C LEU A 140 3.37 9.49 20.80
N ASN A 141 3.51 9.12 22.07
CA ASN A 141 3.40 10.05 23.19
C ASN A 141 4.56 11.06 23.27
N ILE A 142 5.74 10.70 22.77
CA ILE A 142 6.94 11.57 22.79
C ILE A 142 7.16 12.33 21.47
N MET A 143 6.39 12.02 20.43
CA MET A 143 6.42 12.78 19.19
C MET A 143 5.64 14.08 19.37
N ASP A 144 6.18 15.19 18.87
CA ASP A 144 5.47 16.48 18.88
C ASP A 144 4.75 16.74 17.56
N ASP A 145 5.32 16.25 16.45
CA ASP A 145 4.82 16.47 15.08
C ASP A 145 3.61 15.56 14.77
N PRO A 146 2.40 16.12 14.56
CA PRO A 146 1.19 15.35 14.29
C PRO A 146 1.26 14.56 12.98
N SER A 147 1.93 15.11 11.96
CA SER A 147 2.08 14.45 10.67
C SER A 147 2.96 13.21 10.78
N LYS A 148 4.00 13.24 11.64
CA LYS A 148 4.79 12.04 11.96
C LYS A 148 4.00 11.01 12.77
N LYS A 149 3.16 11.46 13.71
CA LYS A 149 2.26 10.56 14.45
C LYS A 149 1.30 9.84 13.51
N LEU A 150 0.73 10.56 12.54
CA LEU A 150 -0.15 10.00 11.52
C LEU A 150 0.55 8.91 10.74
N ASP A 151 1.71 9.21 10.15
CA ASP A 151 2.43 8.27 9.30
C ASP A 151 2.85 7.00 10.08
N ARG A 152 3.33 7.16 11.32
CA ARG A 152 3.66 6.02 12.19
C ARG A 152 2.44 5.19 12.58
N LEU A 153 1.35 5.85 12.99
CA LEU A 153 0.13 5.16 13.41
C LEU A 153 -0.55 4.44 12.24
N PHE A 154 -0.52 5.06 11.05
CA PHE A 154 -0.93 4.44 9.79
C PHE A 154 -0.06 3.24 9.46
N GLY A 155 1.26 3.40 9.43
CA GLY A 155 2.20 2.32 9.14
C GLY A 155 2.00 1.10 10.05
N TYR A 156 1.80 1.35 11.35
CA TYR A 156 1.57 0.27 12.31
C TYR A 156 0.22 -0.42 12.10
N SER A 157 -0.85 0.37 11.95
CA SER A 157 -2.20 -0.17 11.75
C SER A 157 -2.32 -0.94 10.44
N TYR A 158 -1.69 -0.47 9.37
CA TYR A 158 -1.67 -1.13 8.07
C TYR A 158 -0.97 -2.50 8.14
N ASN A 159 0.21 -2.56 8.75
CA ASN A 159 0.93 -3.84 8.89
C ASN A 159 0.18 -4.84 9.79
N LEU A 160 -0.53 -4.38 10.82
CA LEU A 160 -1.42 -5.24 11.60
C LEU A 160 -2.62 -5.75 10.80
N TRP A 161 -3.12 -4.94 9.86
CA TRP A 161 -4.21 -5.33 8.99
C TRP A 161 -3.77 -6.37 7.96
N ASP A 162 -2.60 -6.16 7.35
CA ASP A 162 -1.95 -7.06 6.38
C ASP A 162 -1.63 -8.40 7.05
N VAL A 163 -0.92 -8.36 8.18
CA VAL A 163 -0.56 -9.54 8.97
C VAL A 163 -1.62 -9.85 10.01
N ASN A 164 -2.82 -10.23 9.59
CA ASN A 164 -3.96 -10.42 10.50
C ASN A 164 -3.90 -11.66 11.41
N ILE A 165 -2.85 -12.47 11.30
CA ILE A 165 -2.72 -13.75 12.01
C ILE A 165 -2.76 -13.61 13.54
N TRP A 166 -2.37 -12.45 14.08
CA TRP A 166 -2.49 -12.12 15.51
C TRP A 166 -3.93 -12.11 16.00
N MET A 167 -4.90 -11.81 15.11
CA MET A 167 -6.33 -11.85 15.43
C MET A 167 -6.83 -13.30 15.57
N HIS A 168 -6.23 -14.24 14.84
CA HIS A 168 -6.63 -15.65 14.80
C HIS A 168 -5.95 -16.52 15.87
N PHE A 169 -4.80 -16.09 16.37
CA PHE A 169 -4.08 -16.74 17.46
C PHE A 169 -4.02 -15.83 18.67
N ASN A 170 -5.19 -15.42 19.17
CA ASN A 170 -5.26 -14.55 20.32
C ASN A 170 -5.03 -15.32 21.64
N TYR A 171 -3.79 -15.30 22.12
CA TYR A 171 -3.44 -15.80 23.46
C TYR A 171 -3.23 -14.67 24.49
N GLY A 172 -3.35 -13.40 24.07
CA GLY A 172 -3.12 -12.24 24.92
C GLY A 172 -4.36 -11.36 25.13
N ASN A 173 -4.20 -10.26 25.86
CA ASN A 173 -5.26 -9.26 25.99
C ASN A 173 -5.30 -8.33 24.76
N MET A 174 -5.67 -8.86 23.58
CA MET A 174 -5.69 -8.04 22.35
C MET A 174 -6.74 -6.94 22.36
N ALA A 175 -7.71 -6.98 23.28
CA ALA A 175 -8.59 -5.84 23.55
C ALA A 175 -7.80 -4.59 23.92
N GLU A 176 -6.70 -4.72 24.68
CA GLU A 176 -5.84 -3.57 25.00
C GLU A 176 -5.18 -2.96 23.76
N LEU A 177 -4.73 -3.80 22.82
CA LEU A 177 -4.17 -3.34 21.55
C LEU A 177 -5.22 -2.58 20.74
N VAL A 178 -6.39 -3.18 20.54
CA VAL A 178 -7.46 -2.62 19.70
C VAL A 178 -8.01 -1.34 20.29
N ASP A 179 -8.35 -1.32 21.59
CA ASP A 179 -8.84 -0.12 22.27
C ASP A 179 -7.77 0.96 22.31
N GLY A 180 -6.50 0.57 22.46
CA GLY A 180 -5.36 1.47 22.42
C GLY A 180 -5.22 2.16 21.07
N LEU A 181 -5.29 1.40 19.97
CA LEU A 181 -5.24 1.94 18.62
C LEU A 181 -6.44 2.84 18.34
N ALA A 182 -7.65 2.43 18.74
CA ALA A 182 -8.86 3.21 18.57
C ALA A 182 -8.73 4.59 19.25
N ARG A 183 -8.26 4.62 20.50
CA ARG A 183 -8.02 5.86 21.25
C ARG A 183 -6.94 6.72 20.61
N ALA A 184 -5.85 6.13 20.12
CA ALA A 184 -4.78 6.87 19.46
C ALA A 184 -5.27 7.54 18.17
N TRP A 185 -6.00 6.81 17.32
CA TRP A 185 -6.61 7.34 16.11
C TRP A 185 -7.62 8.44 16.43
N LYS A 186 -8.57 8.17 17.33
CA LYS A 186 -9.58 9.14 17.75
C LYS A 186 -8.96 10.41 18.30
N SER A 187 -7.93 10.29 19.13
CA SER A 187 -7.21 11.44 19.67
C SER A 187 -6.53 12.23 18.56
N LEU A 188 -5.85 11.57 17.64
CA LEU A 188 -5.12 12.23 16.55
C LEU A 188 -6.07 12.99 15.62
N LEU A 189 -7.16 12.33 15.18
CA LEU A 189 -8.12 12.89 14.23
C LEU A 189 -8.99 14.02 14.81
N ASN A 190 -9.26 14.00 16.12
CA ASN A 190 -10.08 15.03 16.75
C ASN A 190 -9.26 16.23 17.27
N THR A 191 -7.95 16.07 17.41
CA THR A 191 -7.09 17.13 17.99
C THR A 191 -6.49 18.04 16.93
N TYR A 192 -6.12 17.50 15.77
CA TYR A 192 -5.34 18.20 14.76
C TYR A 192 -6.12 18.43 13.47
N THR A 193 -5.83 19.54 12.79
CA THR A 193 -6.44 19.86 11.49
C THR A 193 -5.83 19.03 10.35
N ASP A 194 -6.47 19.07 9.18
CA ASP A 194 -5.96 18.37 7.99
C ASP A 194 -4.57 18.88 7.59
N GLU A 195 -4.32 20.18 7.73
CA GLU A 195 -3.03 20.80 7.45
C GLU A 195 -1.93 20.33 8.43
N GLU A 196 -2.25 20.23 9.72
CA GLU A 196 -1.31 19.76 10.75
C GLU A 196 -0.96 18.27 10.58
N LEU A 197 -1.94 17.47 10.15
CA LEU A 197 -1.75 16.05 9.82
C LEU A 197 -0.92 15.87 8.54
N GLY A 198 -0.89 16.88 7.65
CA GLY A 198 -0.07 16.85 6.43
C GLY A 198 -0.51 15.79 5.42
N TRP A 199 -1.78 15.39 5.46
CA TRP A 199 -2.39 14.55 4.44
C TRP A 199 -3.16 15.40 3.41
N ASP A 200 -3.24 14.91 2.17
CA ASP A 200 -4.06 15.59 1.17
C ASP A 200 -5.54 15.20 1.33
N CYS A 201 -6.44 16.17 1.16
CA CYS A 201 -7.87 15.96 1.33
C CYS A 201 -8.55 15.28 0.12
N LYS A 202 -7.85 15.15 -1.03
CA LYS A 202 -8.42 14.57 -2.25
C LYS A 202 -8.29 13.04 -2.26
N TYR A 203 -7.15 12.52 -1.84
CA TYR A 203 -6.77 11.12 -1.91
C TYR A 203 -6.45 10.57 -0.51
N THR A 204 -5.39 11.05 0.15
CA THR A 204 -4.87 10.41 1.37
C THR A 204 -5.85 10.38 2.52
N LYS A 205 -6.53 11.48 2.84
CA LYS A 205 -7.53 11.51 3.93
C LYS A 205 -8.69 10.53 3.65
N PRO A 206 -9.39 10.60 2.50
CA PRO A 206 -10.38 9.58 2.15
C PRO A 206 -9.84 8.15 2.18
N GLY A 207 -8.61 7.94 1.72
CA GLY A 207 -7.91 6.65 1.74
C GLY A 207 -7.70 6.09 3.13
N MET A 208 -7.13 6.88 4.02
CA MET A 208 -6.87 6.47 5.41
C MET A 208 -8.18 6.25 6.18
N LEU A 209 -9.21 7.08 5.99
CA LEU A 209 -10.51 6.89 6.63
C LEU A 209 -11.19 5.60 6.16
N GLU A 210 -11.17 5.31 4.85
CA GLU A 210 -11.67 4.04 4.33
C GLU A 210 -10.89 2.86 4.93
N PHE A 211 -9.56 2.95 5.01
CA PHE A 211 -8.74 1.93 5.66
C PHE A 211 -9.18 1.69 7.12
N LEU A 212 -9.43 2.74 7.90
CA LEU A 212 -9.89 2.61 9.29
C LEU A 212 -11.27 1.96 9.39
N HIS A 213 -12.18 2.25 8.45
CA HIS A 213 -13.46 1.54 8.37
C HIS A 213 -13.29 0.07 8.01
N GLN A 214 -12.40 -0.26 7.07
CA GLN A 214 -12.08 -1.66 6.75
C GLN A 214 -11.45 -2.38 7.95
N PHE A 215 -10.57 -1.73 8.70
CA PHE A 215 -9.97 -2.25 9.93
C PHE A 215 -11.04 -2.52 11.00
N LYS A 216 -11.91 -1.54 11.26
CA LYS A 216 -13.07 -1.66 12.17
C LYS A 216 -13.95 -2.85 11.79
N ASN A 217 -14.26 -3.00 10.51
CA ASN A 217 -15.08 -4.11 10.00
C ASN A 217 -14.38 -5.45 10.16
N LYS A 218 -13.06 -5.51 9.92
CA LYS A 218 -12.26 -6.74 10.11
C LYS A 218 -12.33 -7.20 11.57
N ILE A 219 -12.10 -6.29 12.53
CA ILE A 219 -12.23 -6.58 13.97
C ILE A 219 -13.66 -7.02 14.32
N LYS A 220 -14.68 -6.28 13.88
CA LYS A 220 -16.10 -6.56 14.20
C LYS A 220 -16.55 -7.93 13.68
N ASN A 221 -16.00 -8.38 12.55
CA ASN A 221 -16.36 -9.65 11.93
C ASN A 221 -15.57 -10.84 12.51
N MET A 222 -14.63 -10.61 13.42
CA MET A 222 -13.96 -11.71 14.13
C MET A 222 -14.93 -12.37 15.12
N PRO A 223 -14.91 -13.72 15.24
CA PRO A 223 -15.70 -14.42 16.24
C PRO A 223 -15.47 -13.88 17.66
N LYS A 224 -16.55 -13.76 18.46
CA LYS A 224 -16.50 -13.11 19.79
C LYS A 224 -15.58 -13.83 20.77
N GLU A 225 -15.31 -15.11 20.54
CA GLU A 225 -14.40 -15.92 21.35
C GLU A 225 -12.96 -15.40 21.30
N PHE A 226 -12.60 -14.63 20.26
CA PHE A 226 -11.30 -13.98 20.16
C PHE A 226 -11.17 -12.71 21.00
N LEU A 227 -12.22 -12.21 21.68
CA LEU A 227 -12.14 -11.13 22.68
C LEU A 227 -11.27 -9.92 22.28
N LEU A 228 -11.39 -9.45 21.03
CA LEU A 228 -10.52 -8.41 20.48
C LEU A 228 -10.88 -6.98 20.91
N GLY A 229 -11.97 -6.75 21.64
CA GLY A 229 -12.43 -5.39 21.98
C GLY A 229 -13.13 -4.68 20.81
N GLU A 230 -13.20 -3.35 20.87
CA GLU A 230 -13.93 -2.54 19.88
C GLU A 230 -13.04 -1.45 19.28
N PHE A 231 -12.87 -1.47 17.96
CA PHE A 231 -12.12 -0.43 17.25
C PHE A 231 -13.02 0.76 16.90
N ASN A 232 -13.18 1.71 17.83
CA ASN A 232 -13.94 2.94 17.59
C ASN A 232 -13.05 4.19 17.47
N PHE A 233 -12.73 4.57 16.24
CA PHE A 233 -11.90 5.74 15.93
C PHE A 233 -12.69 7.04 15.71
N GLU A 234 -14.03 6.94 15.66
CA GLU A 234 -14.98 8.06 15.51
C GLU A 234 -15.24 8.72 16.88
#